data_AF-A0AAD8K5K5-F1
#
_entry.id   AF-A0AAD8K5K5-F1
#
_cell.length_a   1.000
_cell.length_b   1.000
_cell.length_c   1.000
_cell.angle_alpha   90.00
_cell.angle_beta   90.00
_cell.angle_gamma   90.00
#
_symmetry.space_group_name_H-M   'P 1'
#
loop_
_entity.id
_entity.type
_entity.pdbx_description
1 polymer ?
#
loop_
_entity_poly.entity_id
_entity_poly.type
_entity_poly.pdbx_seq_one_letter_code
_entity_poly.pdbx_strand_id
1 'polypeptide(L)'
;MTTSTINMNDLESVQPNRPPRLVSGENFEDWKRCLKAFFYYTDYNQWESIVNGPHVPKKVEGTITSPNNDPNIYNMFAEHTTAKSLYDALCEFYDGNEDLKLDRKAQAEKEFNSFVGYKQESLTDITNRFLSVSSNLKNYE
;
A
#
# COMPACT_ATOMS: atom_id res chain seq x y z
N MET A 1 -6.73 23.05 6.61
CA MET A 1 -7.08 21.77 5.96
C MET A 1 -6.42 21.79 4.59
N THR A 2 -5.23 21.20 4.47
CA THR A 2 -4.49 21.14 3.21
C THR A 2 -4.89 19.86 2.48
N THR A 3 -5.70 19.98 1.43
CA THR A 3 -5.94 18.91 0.48
C THR A 3 -4.66 18.72 -0.33
N SER A 4 -3.91 17.65 -0.07
CA SER A 4 -2.77 17.26 -0.89
C SER A 4 -3.27 16.90 -2.29
N THR A 5 -3.15 17.84 -3.22
CA THR A 5 -3.44 17.64 -4.63
C THR A 5 -2.41 16.67 -5.19
N ILE A 6 -2.84 15.43 -5.48
CA ILE A 6 -2.02 14.46 -6.20
C ILE A 6 -1.81 15.02 -7.62
N ASN A 7 -0.55 15.22 -8.00
CA ASN A 7 -0.18 15.75 -9.31
C ASN A 7 -0.47 14.70 -10.40
N MET A 8 -1.33 15.05 -11.36
CA MET A 8 -1.75 14.16 -12.47
C MET A 8 -0.59 13.78 -13.41
N ASN A 9 0.54 14.50 -13.37
CA ASN A 9 1.69 14.21 -14.22
C ASN A 9 2.57 13.06 -13.70
N ASP A 10 2.40 12.60 -12.46
CA ASP A 10 3.16 11.45 -11.93
C ASP A 10 2.52 10.10 -12.32
N LEU A 11 1.65 10.09 -13.33
CA LEU A 11 0.79 8.95 -13.69
C LEU A 11 0.95 8.53 -15.17
N GLU A 12 2.08 8.86 -15.80
CA GLU A 12 2.29 8.70 -17.25
C GLU A 12 2.27 7.25 -17.78
N SER A 13 2.20 6.22 -16.93
CA SER A 13 2.05 4.81 -17.35
C SER A 13 0.66 4.20 -17.13
N VAL A 14 -0.28 4.94 -16.53
CA VAL A 14 -1.61 4.39 -16.21
C VAL A 14 -2.51 4.48 -17.43
N GLN A 15 -3.11 3.36 -17.81
CA GLN A 15 -4.22 3.38 -18.76
C GLN A 15 -5.51 3.67 -17.97
N PRO A 16 -6.01 4.93 -17.96
CA PRO A 16 -7.11 5.33 -17.06
C PRO A 16 -8.42 4.58 -17.33
N ASN A 17 -8.52 3.91 -18.49
CA ASN A 17 -9.71 3.23 -18.96
C ASN A 17 -9.72 1.72 -18.67
N ARG A 18 -8.70 1.17 -17.98
CA ARG A 18 -8.61 -0.26 -17.70
C ARG A 18 -8.34 -0.53 -16.22
N PRO A 19 -9.08 -1.46 -15.58
CA PRO A 19 -8.79 -1.83 -14.20
C PRO A 19 -7.39 -2.46 -14.10
N PRO A 20 -6.60 -2.09 -13.08
CA PRO A 20 -5.25 -2.61 -12.89
C PRO A 20 -5.29 -4.07 -12.43
N ARG A 21 -4.23 -4.82 -12.76
CA ARG A 21 -4.06 -6.21 -12.33
C ARG A 21 -3.08 -6.27 -11.16
N LEU A 22 -3.48 -6.93 -10.08
CA LEU A 22 -2.58 -7.31 -9.00
C LEU A 22 -1.81 -8.56 -9.44
N VAL A 23 -0.48 -8.51 -9.42
CA VAL A 23 0.39 -9.59 -9.93
C VAL A 23 1.19 -10.22 -8.79
N SER A 24 1.71 -9.40 -7.87
CA SER A 24 2.45 -9.83 -6.69
C SER A 24 2.42 -8.75 -5.60
N GLY A 25 3.00 -9.05 -4.44
CA GLY A 25 3.16 -8.04 -3.39
C GLY A 25 4.12 -6.91 -3.76
N GLU A 26 5.10 -7.17 -4.63
CA GLU A 26 6.08 -6.17 -5.04
C GLU A 26 5.43 -5.01 -5.81
N ASN A 27 4.34 -5.25 -6.53
CA ASN A 27 3.61 -4.24 -7.28
C ASN A 27 2.35 -3.73 -6.56
N PHE A 28 2.17 -4.07 -5.27
CA PHE A 28 0.93 -3.76 -4.56
C PHE A 28 0.71 -2.25 -4.36
N GLU A 29 1.75 -1.48 -4.07
CA GLU A 29 1.65 -0.02 -3.96
C GLU A 29 1.25 0.64 -5.28
N ASP A 30 1.89 0.24 -6.37
CA ASP A 30 1.55 0.70 -7.71
C ASP A 30 0.12 0.28 -8.09
N TRP A 31 -0.29 -0.94 -7.72
CA TRP A 31 -1.64 -1.41 -7.92
C TRP A 31 -2.67 -0.55 -7.17
N LYS A 32 -2.45 -0.23 -5.88
CA LYS A 32 -3.32 0.65 -5.09
C LYS A 32 -3.45 2.02 -5.75
N ARG A 33 -2.33 2.60 -6.17
CA ARG A 33 -2.28 3.90 -6.86
C ARG A 33 -3.09 3.86 -8.17
N CYS A 34 -2.86 2.84 -9.00
CA CYS A 34 -3.57 2.68 -10.26
C CYS A 34 -5.06 2.41 -10.05
N LEU A 35 -5.43 1.64 -9.02
CA LEU A 35 -6.81 1.29 -8.72
C LEU A 35 -7.60 2.52 -8.30
N LYS A 36 -7.01 3.32 -7.41
CA LYS A 36 -7.55 4.61 -7.00
C LYS A 36 -7.75 5.50 -8.23
N ALA A 37 -6.70 5.69 -9.04
CA ALA A 37 -6.78 6.52 -10.26
C ALA A 37 -7.88 6.05 -11.22
N PHE A 38 -7.99 4.74 -11.48
CA PHE A 38 -9.03 4.17 -12.34
C PHE A 38 -10.44 4.58 -11.89
N PHE A 39 -10.76 4.49 -10.59
CA PHE A 39 -12.07 4.90 -10.09
C PHE A 39 -12.27 6.42 -10.10
N TYR A 40 -11.22 7.22 -9.86
CA TYR A 40 -11.33 8.67 -10.04
C TYR A 40 -11.72 9.07 -11.46
N TYR A 41 -11.23 8.36 -12.47
CA TYR A 41 -11.56 8.63 -13.87
C TYR A 41 -12.90 8.04 -14.32
N THR A 42 -13.32 6.90 -13.78
CA THR A 42 -14.52 6.17 -14.23
C THR A 42 -15.76 6.53 -13.42
N ASP A 43 -15.69 6.46 -12.10
CA ASP A 43 -16.78 6.76 -11.18
C ASP A 43 -16.25 6.82 -9.74
N TYR A 44 -16.11 8.03 -9.21
CA TYR A 44 -15.60 8.23 -7.84
C TYR A 44 -16.49 7.57 -6.78
N ASN A 45 -17.79 7.38 -7.03
CA ASN A 45 -18.68 6.71 -6.09
C ASN A 45 -18.31 5.22 -5.91
N GLN A 46 -17.64 4.61 -6.90
CA GLN A 46 -17.11 3.25 -6.79
C GLN A 46 -15.90 3.21 -5.85
N TRP A 47 -15.02 4.21 -5.89
CA TRP A 47 -13.93 4.35 -4.91
C TRP A 47 -14.49 4.55 -3.50
N GLU A 48 -15.49 5.44 -3.35
CA GLU A 48 -16.13 5.70 -2.06
C GLU A 48 -16.79 4.43 -1.49
N SER A 49 -17.39 3.61 -2.35
CA SER A 49 -17.99 2.32 -1.97
C SER A 49 -16.95 1.30 -1.48
N ILE A 50 -15.74 1.32 -2.04
CA ILE A 50 -14.61 0.48 -1.61
C ILE A 50 -14.09 0.93 -0.24
N VAL A 51 -13.99 2.24 0.00
CA VAL A 51 -13.38 2.76 1.24
C VAL A 51 -14.35 2.77 2.43
N ASN A 52 -15.61 3.17 2.19
CA ASN A 52 -16.56 3.49 3.27
C ASN A 52 -17.59 2.36 3.53
N GLY A 53 -17.98 1.60 2.51
CA GLY A 53 -18.92 0.47 2.61
C GLY A 53 -20.35 0.81 3.12
N PRO A 54 -21.29 -0.16 3.07
CA PRO A 54 -21.27 -1.38 2.27
C PRO A 54 -22.09 -1.21 0.99
N HIS A 55 -21.45 -1.34 -0.18
CA HIS A 55 -22.13 -1.87 -1.35
C HIS A 55 -21.62 -3.31 -1.53
N VAL A 56 -22.48 -4.28 -1.19
CA VAL A 56 -22.22 -5.70 -1.42
C VAL A 56 -21.86 -5.86 -2.90
N PRO A 57 -20.64 -6.29 -3.26
CA PRO A 57 -20.31 -6.69 -4.61
C PRO A 57 -21.36 -7.72 -5.05
N LYS A 58 -22.10 -7.40 -6.11
CA LYS A 58 -23.01 -8.37 -6.71
C LYS A 58 -22.17 -9.60 -7.05
N LYS A 59 -22.50 -10.70 -6.37
CA LYS A 59 -22.17 -12.10 -6.64
C LYS A 59 -21.08 -12.32 -7.68
N VAL A 60 -19.95 -12.89 -7.26
CA VAL A 60 -18.89 -13.37 -8.17
C VAL A 60 -19.48 -14.47 -9.06
N GLU A 61 -19.85 -14.14 -10.30
CA GLU A 61 -20.10 -15.13 -11.34
C GLU A 61 -18.82 -15.31 -12.15
N GLY A 62 -18.12 -16.42 -11.88
CA GLY A 62 -16.91 -16.82 -12.60
C GLY A 62 -15.91 -17.52 -11.68
N THR A 63 -15.43 -18.68 -12.10
CA THR A 63 -14.25 -19.32 -11.50
C THR A 63 -13.02 -18.47 -11.82
N ILE A 64 -12.37 -17.90 -10.80
CA ILE A 64 -11.07 -17.21 -10.96
C ILE A 64 -10.00 -18.30 -11.17
N THR A 65 -9.94 -18.86 -12.37
CA THR A 65 -8.86 -19.77 -12.79
C THR A 65 -7.80 -18.96 -13.54
N SER A 66 -6.81 -18.44 -12.80
CA SER A 66 -5.58 -17.92 -13.39
C SER A 66 -4.40 -18.72 -12.81
N PRO A 67 -3.54 -19.32 -13.64
CA PRO A 67 -2.50 -20.26 -13.19
C PRO A 67 -1.34 -19.62 -12.40
N ASN A 68 -1.35 -18.30 -12.18
CA ASN A 68 -0.23 -17.54 -11.61
C ASN A 68 -0.57 -16.73 -10.34
N ASN A 69 -1.71 -16.99 -9.69
CA ASN A 69 -2.09 -16.23 -8.50
C ASN A 69 -1.57 -16.91 -7.22
N ASP A 70 -1.07 -16.11 -6.27
CA ASP A 70 -0.76 -16.56 -4.91
C ASP A 70 -2.02 -17.20 -4.29
N PRO A 71 -1.96 -18.47 -3.83
CA PRO A 71 -3.10 -19.17 -3.25
C PRO A 71 -3.81 -18.41 -2.13
N ASN A 72 -3.07 -17.57 -1.38
CA ASN A 72 -3.63 -16.78 -0.30
C ASN A 72 -4.55 -15.66 -0.80
N ILE A 73 -4.26 -15.07 -1.96
CA ILE A 73 -5.13 -14.05 -2.57
C ILE A 73 -6.47 -14.68 -2.93
N TYR A 74 -6.46 -15.87 -3.54
CA TYR A 74 -7.69 -16.54 -3.97
C TYR A 74 -8.63 -16.81 -2.77
N ASN A 75 -8.08 -17.24 -1.64
CA ASN A 75 -8.86 -17.46 -0.42
C ASN A 75 -9.50 -16.17 0.11
N MET A 76 -8.80 -15.02 0.05
CA MET A 76 -9.37 -13.73 0.44
C MET A 76 -10.59 -13.33 -0.39
N PHE A 77 -10.56 -13.58 -1.71
CA PHE A 77 -11.73 -13.34 -2.57
C PHE A 77 -12.92 -14.25 -2.24
N ALA A 78 -12.67 -15.44 -1.68
CA ALA A 78 -13.72 -16.36 -1.24
C ALA A 78 -14.27 -16.01 0.14
N GLU A 79 -13.44 -15.48 1.04
CA GLU A 79 -13.79 -15.18 2.43
C GLU A 79 -14.46 -13.81 2.62
N HIS A 80 -14.18 -12.85 1.72
CA HIS A 80 -14.69 -11.48 1.85
C HIS A 80 -15.87 -11.19 0.92
N THR A 81 -17.02 -10.88 1.52
CA THR A 81 -18.27 -10.61 0.78
C THR A 81 -18.49 -9.14 0.45
N THR A 82 -17.58 -8.23 0.83
CA THR A 82 -17.66 -6.81 0.50
C THR A 82 -16.38 -6.29 -0.15
N ALA A 83 -16.50 -5.28 -1.03
CA ALA A 83 -15.33 -4.67 -1.67
C ALA A 83 -14.40 -4.04 -0.62
N LYS A 84 -14.99 -3.43 0.42
CA LYS A 84 -14.26 -2.89 1.56
C LYS A 84 -13.49 -3.95 2.32
N SER A 85 -14.16 -5.02 2.77
CA SER A 85 -13.49 -6.07 3.56
C SER A 85 -12.37 -6.76 2.77
N LEU A 86 -12.55 -6.93 1.47
CA LEU A 86 -11.51 -7.47 0.60
C LEU A 86 -10.33 -6.50 0.44
N TYR A 87 -10.61 -5.21 0.22
CA TYR A 87 -9.58 -4.19 0.10
C TYR A 87 -8.75 -4.04 1.38
N ASP A 88 -9.42 -4.02 2.54
CA ASP A 88 -8.78 -3.94 3.85
C ASP A 88 -7.89 -5.17 4.10
N ALA A 89 -8.38 -6.38 3.81
CA ALA A 89 -7.59 -7.62 3.97
C ALA A 89 -6.37 -7.69 3.04
N LEU A 90 -6.50 -7.21 1.79
CA LEU A 90 -5.36 -7.10 0.88
C LEU A 90 -4.32 -6.10 1.41
N CYS A 91 -4.76 -4.97 1.98
CA CYS A 91 -3.87 -4.01 2.61
C CYS A 91 -3.15 -4.62 3.82
N GLU A 92 -3.85 -5.37 4.67
CA GLU A 92 -3.24 -6.05 5.83
C GLU A 92 -2.23 -7.12 5.40
N PHE A 93 -2.53 -7.88 4.35
CA PHE A 93 -1.65 -8.94 3.87
C PHE A 93 -0.35 -8.42 3.26
N TYR A 94 -0.44 -7.39 2.42
CA TYR A 94 0.72 -6.87 1.70
C TYR A 94 1.48 -5.78 2.45
N ASP A 95 0.78 -4.91 3.17
CA ASP A 95 1.43 -3.82 3.89
C ASP A 95 1.67 -4.14 5.38
N GLY A 96 1.04 -5.19 5.92
CA GLY A 96 0.88 -5.41 7.35
C GLY A 96 -0.33 -4.66 7.93
N ASN A 97 -0.83 -5.12 9.08
CA ASN A 97 -1.93 -4.42 9.77
C ASN A 97 -1.48 -3.04 10.31
N GLU A 98 -2.45 -2.17 10.63
CA GLU A 98 -2.17 -0.82 11.12
C GLU A 98 -1.28 -0.83 12.37
N ASP A 99 -1.52 -1.76 13.29
CA ASP A 99 -0.73 -1.91 14.52
C ASP A 99 0.74 -2.19 14.22
N LEU A 100 1.05 -3.12 13.31
CA LEU A 100 2.42 -3.44 12.91
C LEU A 100 3.08 -2.28 12.18
N LYS A 101 2.33 -1.50 11.38
CA LYS A 101 2.85 -0.30 10.73
C LYS A 101 3.20 0.78 11.76
N LEU A 102 2.33 0.99 12.75
CA LEU A 102 2.55 1.93 13.85
C LEU A 102 3.74 1.50 14.71
N ASP A 103 3.86 0.21 15.03
CA ASP A 103 5.00 -0.35 15.78
C ASP A 103 6.31 -0.20 15.01
N ARG A 104 6.33 -0.47 13.70
CA ARG A 104 7.51 -0.27 12.84
C ARG A 104 7.93 1.19 12.78
N LYS A 105 6.96 2.11 12.65
CA LYS A 105 7.21 3.56 12.68
C LYS A 105 7.78 3.98 14.03
N ALA A 106 7.17 3.58 15.14
CA ALA A 106 7.63 3.90 16.48
C ALA A 106 9.05 3.38 16.75
N GLN A 107 9.38 2.18 16.24
CA GLN A 107 10.72 1.62 16.33
C GLN A 107 11.73 2.41 15.49
N ALA A 108 11.37 2.83 14.27
CA ALA A 108 12.22 3.68 13.43
C ALA A 108 12.48 5.06 14.06
N GLU A 109 11.45 5.69 14.65
CA GLU A 109 11.58 6.94 15.41
C GLU A 109 12.50 6.78 16.63
N LYS A 110 12.35 5.67 17.37
CA LYS A 110 13.21 5.36 18.51
C LYS A 110 14.67 5.19 18.08
N GLU A 111 14.93 4.46 17.01
CA GLU A 111 16.29 4.28 16.46
C GLU A 111 16.92 5.61 16.06
N PHE A 112 16.18 6.45 15.32
CA PHE A 112 16.62 7.78 14.92
C PHE A 112 16.94 8.67 16.13
N ASN A 113 16.04 8.73 17.12
CA ASN A 113 16.23 9.53 18.33
C ASN A 113 17.35 9.02 19.24
N SER A 114 17.66 7.72 19.17
CA SER A 114 18.76 7.10 19.92
C SER A 114 20.11 7.16 19.20
N PHE A 115 20.16 7.77 18.01
CA PHE A 115 21.38 7.82 17.20
C PHE A 115 22.51 8.56 17.91
N VAL A 116 23.64 7.88 18.07
CA VAL A 116 24.87 8.43 18.66
C VAL A 116 26.09 8.02 17.83
N GLY A 117 27.14 8.83 17.89
CA GLY A 117 28.45 8.52 17.31
C GLY A 117 29.31 7.69 18.25
N TYR A 118 30.21 6.86 17.69
CA TYR A 118 31.15 6.05 18.47
C TYR A 118 32.59 6.61 18.41
N LYS A 119 33.37 6.47 19.50
CA LYS A 119 34.71 7.09 19.66
C LYS A 119 35.76 6.68 18.61
N GLN A 120 35.60 5.53 17.95
CA GLN A 120 36.55 5.00 16.96
C GLN A 120 35.94 4.87 15.56
N GLU A 121 34.77 5.46 15.36
CA GLU A 121 34.06 5.40 14.08
C GLU A 121 34.58 6.46 13.11
N SER A 122 34.69 6.11 11.82
CA SER A 122 35.09 7.07 10.80
C SER A 122 33.94 8.02 10.44
N LEU A 123 34.26 9.18 9.87
CA LEU A 123 33.25 10.12 9.37
C LEU A 123 32.34 9.49 8.31
N THR A 124 32.87 8.60 7.48
CA THR A 124 32.09 7.88 6.47
C THR A 124 31.09 6.94 7.12
N ASP A 125 31.52 6.18 8.13
CA ASP A 125 30.66 5.19 8.81
C ASP A 125 29.51 5.87 9.55
N ILE A 126 29.79 6.92 10.33
CA ILE A 126 28.75 7.66 11.05
C ILE A 126 27.77 8.33 10.08
N THR A 127 28.26 8.85 8.94
CA THR A 127 27.41 9.43 7.89
C THR A 127 26.50 8.37 7.27
N ASN A 128 27.05 7.20 6.93
CA ASN A 128 26.27 6.10 6.35
C ASN A 128 25.20 5.59 7.31
N ARG A 129 25.52 5.41 8.59
CA ARG A 129 24.51 5.02 9.60
C ARG A 129 23.45 6.09 9.77
N PHE A 130 23.83 7.37 9.81
CA PHE A 130 22.87 8.48 9.91
C PHE A 130 21.92 8.51 8.71
N LEU A 131 22.43 8.36 7.49
CA LEU A 131 21.62 8.27 6.27
C LEU A 131 20.71 7.04 6.29
N SER A 132 21.20 5.91 6.79
CA SER A 132 20.40 4.69 6.92
C SER A 132 19.21 4.88 7.86
N VAL A 133 19.41 5.42 9.07
CA VAL A 133 18.30 5.67 10.01
C VAL A 133 17.35 6.76 9.52
N SER A 134 17.87 7.79 8.83
CA SER A 134 17.04 8.86 8.25
C SER A 134 16.18 8.35 7.09
N SER A 135 16.75 7.51 6.22
CA SER A 135 16.02 6.89 5.11
C SER A 135 14.95 5.93 5.60
N ASN A 136 15.26 5.14 6.64
CA ASN A 136 14.27 4.24 7.26
C ASN A 136 13.07 5.02 7.80
N LEU A 137 13.31 6.12 8.52
CA LEU A 137 12.23 6.96 9.07
C LEU A 137 11.35 7.58 7.96
N LYS A 138 11.97 8.05 6.88
CA LYS A 138 11.27 8.66 5.72
C LYS A 138 10.27 7.70 5.06
N ASN A 139 10.46 6.38 5.18
CA ASN A 139 9.53 5.39 4.63
C ASN A 139 8.17 5.36 5.35
N TYR A 140 7.99 6.11 6.45
CA TYR A 140 6.77 6.15 7.27
C TYR A 140 6.15 7.56 7.41
N GLU A 141 6.58 8.53 6.60
CA GLU A 141 6.04 9.91 6.54
C GLU A 141 4.98 10.11 5.46
#